data_AF-A0A1G5KCK2-F1
#
_entry.id   AF-A0A1G5KCK2-F1
#
_cell.length_a   1.000
_cell.length_b   1.000
_cell.length_c   1.000
_cell.angle_alpha   90.00
_cell.angle_beta   90.00
_cell.angle_gamma   90.00
#
_symmetry.space_group_name_H-M   'P 1'
#
loop_
_entity.id
_entity.type
_entity.pdbx_description
1 polymer ?
#
loop_
_entity_poly.entity_id
_entity_poly.type
_entity_poly.pdbx_seq_one_letter_code
_entity_poly.pdbx_strand_id
1 'polypeptide(L)'
;MTRRETALEEYKELTDEGEKAKLIYAYFGGAIYYSQCLEETFSMMLWMDRIFKQRAKSKEEINEIIDAIEHSKKTMGNLLNEVKENYGISETHLDKLKTVLNKRNYLVHKYFKIEIQKFYSDQGRKEMLTYFGSFIDETLSIDNTLQEYFSHYKIKLGFTEERLEQLIHEMKETELKRTNEI
;
A
#
# COMPACT_ATOMS: atom_id res chain seq x y z
N MET A 1 8.80 12.76 -14.93
CA MET A 1 9.92 12.85 -13.96
C MET A 1 9.63 11.87 -12.85
N THR A 2 10.58 11.00 -12.53
CA THR A 2 10.48 10.05 -11.41
C THR A 2 10.56 10.80 -10.08
N ARG A 3 10.06 10.23 -8.98
CA ARG A 3 10.12 10.89 -7.67
C ARG A 3 11.55 11.13 -7.21
N ARG A 4 12.48 10.24 -7.56
CA ARG A 4 13.91 10.48 -7.27
C ARG A 4 14.46 11.71 -8.02
N GLU A 5 14.03 11.94 -9.27
CA GLU A 5 14.46 13.10 -10.05
C GLU A 5 13.87 14.39 -9.47
N THR A 6 12.58 14.37 -9.13
CA THR A 6 11.91 15.48 -8.45
C THR A 6 12.59 15.80 -7.11
N ALA A 7 12.88 14.78 -6.29
CA ALA A 7 13.54 14.95 -5.00
C ALA A 7 14.91 15.61 -5.11
N LEU A 8 15.70 15.19 -6.11
CA LEU A 8 17.03 15.74 -6.33
C LEU A 8 16.99 17.17 -6.86
N GLU A 9 15.97 17.51 -7.66
CA GLU A 9 15.80 18.88 -8.13
C GLU A 9 15.37 19.81 -6.99
N GLU A 10 14.36 19.41 -6.22
CA GLU A 10 13.94 20.12 -5.00
C GLU A 10 15.12 20.33 -4.04
N TYR A 11 15.96 19.31 -3.87
CA TYR A 11 17.13 19.38 -3.00
C TYR A 11 18.18 20.39 -3.45
N LYS A 12 18.39 20.58 -4.76
CA LYS A 12 19.38 21.53 -5.29
C LYS A 12 19.00 22.98 -5.01
N GLU A 13 17.71 23.28 -5.01
CA GLU A 13 17.19 24.63 -4.78
C GLU A 13 17.27 25.04 -3.29
N LEU A 14 17.49 24.08 -2.38
CA LEU A 14 17.60 24.35 -0.95
C LEU A 14 19.04 24.72 -0.57
N THR A 15 19.19 25.86 0.11
CA THR A 15 20.47 26.30 0.67
C THR A 15 20.58 26.03 2.17
N ASP A 16 19.45 25.97 2.88
CA ASP A 16 19.42 25.70 4.32
C ASP A 16 19.51 24.20 4.63
N GLU A 17 20.36 23.86 5.60
CA GLU A 17 20.60 22.48 6.02
C GLU A 17 19.40 21.88 6.76
N GLY A 18 18.62 22.69 7.48
CA GLY A 18 17.38 22.28 8.12
C GLY A 18 16.28 21.95 7.11
N GLU A 19 16.14 22.75 6.05
CA GLU A 19 15.21 22.49 4.94
C GLU A 19 15.57 21.21 4.18
N LYS A 20 16.86 21.00 3.90
CA LYS A 20 17.36 19.75 3.30
C LYS A 20 17.01 18.53 4.15
N ALA A 21 17.16 18.62 5.48
CA ALA A 21 16.79 17.55 6.39
C ALA A 21 15.26 17.29 6.38
N LYS A 22 14.44 18.34 6.39
CA LYS A 22 12.97 18.23 6.28
C LYS A 22 12.55 17.54 4.98
N LEU A 23 13.20 17.86 3.85
CA LEU A 23 12.93 17.21 2.57
C LEU A 23 13.18 15.70 2.64
N ILE A 24 14.32 15.29 3.23
CA ILE A 24 14.66 13.86 3.41
C ILE A 24 13.59 13.16 4.27
N TYR A 25 13.16 13.78 5.37
CA TYR A 25 12.10 13.23 6.22
C TYR A 25 10.75 13.15 5.50
N ALA A 26 10.43 14.13 4.64
CA ALA A 26 9.21 14.11 3.84
C ALA A 26 9.20 12.93 2.85
N TYR A 27 10.31 12.69 2.14
CA TYR A 27 10.42 11.53 1.24
C TYR A 27 10.45 10.21 2.00
N PHE A 28 11.09 10.15 3.16
CA PHE A 28 11.00 8.96 4.03
C PHE A 28 9.54 8.71 4.47
N GLY A 29 8.84 9.74 4.94
CA GLY A 29 7.43 9.64 5.35
C GLY A 29 6.54 9.20 4.19
N GLY A 30 6.76 9.75 3.00
CA GLY A 30 6.08 9.32 1.77
C GLY A 30 6.36 7.84 1.45
N ALA A 31 7.60 7.38 1.56
CA ALA A 31 7.95 5.97 1.37
C ALA A 31 7.19 5.07 2.35
N ILE A 32 7.14 5.42 3.64
CA ILE A 32 6.37 4.65 4.62
C ILE A 32 4.87 4.67 4.29
N TYR A 33 4.31 5.85 4.04
CA TYR A 33 2.89 6.01 3.72
C TYR A 33 2.46 5.16 2.52
N TYR A 34 3.15 5.27 1.38
CA TYR A 34 2.81 4.50 0.20
C TYR A 34 3.00 2.99 0.41
N SER A 35 3.98 2.60 1.22
CA SER A 35 4.11 1.19 1.58
C SER A 35 2.91 0.69 2.38
N GLN A 36 2.38 1.48 3.33
CA GLN A 36 1.18 1.13 4.08
C GLN A 36 -0.07 1.05 3.19
N CYS A 37 -0.19 1.94 2.20
CA CYS A 37 -1.28 1.84 1.21
C CYS A 37 -1.23 0.53 0.41
N LEU A 38 -0.04 0.11 -0.04
CA LEU A 38 0.14 -1.19 -0.69
C LEU A 38 -0.28 -2.35 0.23
N GLU A 39 -0.02 -2.22 1.53
CA GLU A 39 -0.43 -3.23 2.51
C GLU A 39 -1.93 -3.32 2.68
N GLU A 40 -2.59 -2.16 2.71
CA GLU A 40 -4.04 -2.09 2.74
C GLU A 40 -4.66 -2.73 1.49
N THR A 41 -4.16 -2.41 0.29
CA THR A 41 -4.59 -3.06 -0.97
C THR A 41 -4.51 -4.58 -0.85
N PHE A 42 -3.40 -5.09 -0.33
CA PHE A 42 -3.19 -6.54 -0.17
C PHE A 42 -4.12 -7.16 0.89
N SER A 43 -4.36 -6.47 2.00
CA SER A 43 -5.33 -6.90 3.02
C SER A 43 -6.75 -6.96 2.45
N MET A 44 -7.17 -5.94 1.68
CA MET A 44 -8.46 -5.94 0.99
C MET A 44 -8.62 -7.11 0.03
N MET A 45 -7.55 -7.47 -0.71
CA MET A 45 -7.55 -8.65 -1.57
C MET A 45 -7.81 -9.94 -0.77
N LEU A 46 -7.20 -10.08 0.41
CA LEU A 46 -7.41 -11.25 1.28
C LEU A 46 -8.81 -11.27 1.88
N TRP A 47 -9.30 -10.15 2.40
CA TRP A 47 -10.64 -10.04 2.96
C TRP A 47 -11.68 -10.45 1.92
N MET A 48 -11.60 -9.86 0.73
CA MET A 48 -12.56 -10.14 -0.32
C MET A 48 -12.55 -11.61 -0.74
N ASP A 49 -11.38 -12.20 -0.95
CA ASP A 49 -11.31 -13.63 -1.30
C ASP A 49 -11.96 -14.52 -0.22
N ARG A 50 -11.66 -14.28 1.06
CA ARG A 50 -12.17 -15.09 2.16
C ARG A 50 -13.66 -14.90 2.40
N ILE A 51 -14.15 -13.66 2.35
CA ILE A 51 -15.59 -13.34 2.45
C ILE A 51 -16.36 -14.12 1.39
N PHE A 52 -15.86 -14.14 0.15
CA PHE A 52 -16.51 -14.85 -0.95
C PHE A 52 -16.46 -16.37 -0.81
N LYS A 53 -15.30 -16.94 -0.46
CA LYS A 53 -15.17 -18.39 -0.27
C LYS A 53 -16.01 -18.91 0.90
N GLN A 54 -16.06 -18.15 1.99
CA GLN A 54 -16.84 -18.51 3.18
C GLN A 54 -18.32 -18.15 3.04
N ARG A 55 -18.70 -17.40 1.99
CA ARG A 55 -20.06 -16.91 1.73
C ARG A 55 -20.62 -16.17 2.95
N ALA A 56 -19.79 -15.35 3.59
CA ALA A 56 -20.20 -14.54 4.73
C ALA A 56 -21.34 -13.58 4.31
N LYS A 57 -22.41 -13.55 5.10
CA LYS A 57 -23.64 -12.78 4.82
C LYS A 57 -23.93 -11.74 5.90
N SER A 58 -23.45 -11.95 7.12
CA SER A 58 -23.64 -11.00 8.21
C SER A 58 -22.41 -10.11 8.43
N LYS A 59 -22.63 -8.98 9.10
CA LYS A 59 -21.54 -8.07 9.48
C LYS A 59 -20.58 -8.74 10.47
N GLU A 60 -21.13 -9.58 11.35
CA GLU A 60 -20.37 -10.35 12.33
C GLU A 60 -19.43 -11.35 11.64
N GLU A 61 -19.92 -12.13 10.67
CA GLU A 61 -19.10 -13.08 9.90
C GLU A 61 -17.99 -12.37 9.10
N ILE A 62 -18.30 -11.20 8.54
CA ILE A 62 -17.30 -10.37 7.83
C ILE A 62 -16.22 -9.87 8.80
N ASN A 63 -16.61 -9.34 9.96
CA ASN A 63 -15.67 -8.85 10.96
C ASN A 63 -14.77 -9.96 11.50
N GLU A 64 -15.31 -11.16 11.75
CA GLU A 64 -14.52 -12.32 12.16
C GLU A 64 -13.42 -12.68 11.14
N ILE A 65 -13.72 -12.57 9.84
CA ILE A 65 -12.75 -12.80 8.77
C ILE A 65 -11.67 -11.73 8.75
N ILE A 66 -12.05 -10.46 8.89
CA ILE A 66 -11.12 -9.32 8.93
C ILE A 66 -10.20 -9.46 10.15
N ASP A 67 -10.78 -9.66 11.34
CA ASP A 67 -10.05 -9.81 12.60
C ASP A 67 -9.05 -10.98 12.53
N ALA A 68 -9.45 -12.11 11.94
CA ALA A 68 -8.56 -13.26 11.76
C ALA A 68 -7.38 -12.98 10.83
N ILE A 69 -7.52 -12.05 9.88
CA ILE A 69 -6.42 -11.62 8.99
C ILE A 69 -5.54 -10.60 9.70
N GLU A 70 -6.11 -9.57 10.31
CA GLU A 70 -5.37 -8.47 10.95
C GLU A 70 -4.61 -8.91 12.20
N HIS A 71 -5.21 -9.78 13.02
CA HIS A 71 -4.57 -10.31 14.24
C HIS A 71 -3.70 -11.55 13.96
N SER A 72 -3.59 -11.94 12.69
CA SER A 72 -2.74 -13.05 12.28
C SER A 72 -1.27 -12.75 12.61
N LYS A 73 -0.58 -13.71 13.23
CA LYS A 73 0.89 -13.66 13.37
C LYS A 73 1.62 -13.88 12.03
N LYS A 74 0.89 -14.22 10.96
CA LYS A 74 1.48 -14.40 9.63
C LYS A 74 1.82 -13.04 9.05
N THR A 75 3.07 -12.86 8.64
CA THR A 75 3.46 -11.67 7.89
C THR A 75 2.75 -11.68 6.52
N MET A 76 2.59 -10.52 5.89
CA MET A 76 2.10 -10.47 4.50
C MET A 76 2.90 -11.36 3.57
N GLY A 77 4.21 -11.50 3.81
CA GLY A 77 5.08 -12.44 3.10
C GLY A 77 4.58 -13.88 3.12
N ASN A 78 3.96 -14.32 4.22
CA ASN A 78 3.37 -15.65 4.36
C ASN A 78 2.03 -15.81 3.63
N LEU A 79 1.32 -14.70 3.37
CA LEU A 79 0.03 -14.66 2.69
C LEU A 79 0.16 -14.41 1.18
N LEU A 80 1.37 -14.10 0.71
CA LEU A 80 1.67 -13.85 -0.71
C LEU A 80 1.24 -15.00 -1.62
N ASN A 81 1.47 -16.25 -1.21
CA ASN A 81 1.09 -17.41 -2.01
C ASN A 81 -0.44 -17.56 -2.13
N GLU A 82 -1.18 -17.24 -1.07
CA GLU A 82 -2.65 -17.24 -1.08
C GLU A 82 -3.17 -16.21 -2.09
N VAL A 83 -2.68 -14.97 -2.04
CA VAL A 83 -3.07 -13.94 -3.01
C VAL A 83 -2.65 -14.29 -4.44
N LYS A 84 -1.45 -14.87 -4.62
CA LYS A 84 -0.99 -15.34 -5.93
C LYS A 84 -1.96 -16.32 -6.57
N GLU A 85 -2.33 -17.37 -5.82
CA GLU A 85 -3.21 -18.43 -6.30
C GLU A 85 -4.62 -17.91 -6.59
N ASN A 86 -5.18 -17.10 -5.69
CA ASN A 86 -6.56 -16.64 -5.80
C ASN A 86 -6.77 -15.62 -6.93
N TYR A 87 -5.79 -14.74 -7.14
CA TYR A 87 -5.89 -13.65 -8.12
C TYR A 87 -5.19 -13.96 -9.44
N GLY A 88 -4.47 -15.08 -9.54
CA GLY A 88 -3.70 -15.45 -10.73
C GLY A 88 -2.54 -14.49 -10.99
N ILE A 89 -1.87 -14.03 -9.93
CA ILE A 89 -0.73 -13.11 -10.04
C ILE A 89 0.45 -13.86 -10.69
N SER A 90 1.09 -13.22 -11.68
CA SER A 90 2.28 -13.78 -12.33
C SER A 90 3.46 -13.89 -11.36
N GLU A 91 4.38 -14.83 -11.60
CA GLU A 91 5.58 -14.94 -10.75
C GLU A 91 6.41 -13.65 -10.77
N THR A 92 6.51 -13.00 -11.94
CA THR A 92 7.21 -11.72 -12.09
C THR A 92 6.60 -10.62 -11.22
N HIS A 93 5.27 -10.52 -11.15
CA HIS A 93 4.62 -9.53 -10.28
C HIS A 93 4.75 -9.91 -8.81
N LEU A 94 4.68 -11.19 -8.48
CA LEU A 94 4.90 -11.67 -7.12
C LEU A 94 6.31 -11.35 -6.61
N ASP A 95 7.34 -11.55 -7.43
CA ASP A 95 8.72 -11.27 -7.05
C ASP A 95 8.99 -9.76 -6.88
N LYS A 96 8.34 -8.92 -7.69
CA LYS A 96 8.35 -7.46 -7.48
C LYS A 96 7.70 -7.09 -6.14
N LEU A 97 6.55 -7.68 -5.82
CA LEU A 97 5.88 -7.46 -4.53
C LEU A 97 6.73 -7.91 -3.34
N LYS A 98 7.35 -9.10 -3.41
CA LYS A 98 8.31 -9.57 -2.39
C LYS A 98 9.46 -8.58 -2.21
N THR A 99 9.99 -8.06 -3.31
CA THR A 99 11.10 -7.09 -3.29
C THR A 99 10.69 -5.81 -2.57
N VAL A 100 9.53 -5.26 -2.88
CA VAL A 100 8.99 -4.05 -2.22
C VAL A 100 8.74 -4.31 -0.73
N LEU A 101 8.12 -5.42 -0.35
CA LEU A 101 7.87 -5.76 1.06
C LEU A 101 9.19 -5.93 1.85
N ASN A 102 10.22 -6.51 1.24
CA ASN A 102 11.54 -6.62 1.86
C ASN A 102 12.20 -5.25 2.05
N LYS A 103 12.10 -4.35 1.06
CA LYS A 103 12.57 -2.97 1.17
C LYS A 103 11.80 -2.19 2.23
N ARG A 104 10.49 -2.39 2.37
CA ARG A 104 9.68 -1.83 3.46
C ARG A 104 10.21 -2.27 4.82
N ASN A 105 10.46 -3.57 4.99
CA ASN A 105 11.00 -4.10 6.24
C ASN A 105 12.36 -3.50 6.59
N TYR A 106 13.20 -3.27 5.59
CA TYR A 106 14.45 -2.53 5.77
C TYR A 106 14.20 -1.08 6.23
N LEU A 107 13.33 -0.36 5.53
CA LEU A 107 12.96 1.03 5.84
C LEU A 107 12.46 1.21 7.28
N VAL A 108 11.51 0.37 7.70
CA VAL A 108 10.86 0.49 9.02
C VAL A 108 11.79 0.09 10.16
N HIS A 109 12.59 -0.97 10.00
CA HIS A 109 13.31 -1.55 11.14
C HIS A 109 14.80 -1.20 11.22
N LYS A 110 15.42 -0.87 10.08
CA LYS A 110 16.89 -0.87 9.94
C LYS A 110 17.47 0.39 9.29
N TYR A 111 16.78 1.02 8.36
CA TYR A 111 17.37 2.04 7.47
C TYR A 111 18.14 3.13 8.22
N PHE A 112 17.48 3.89 9.09
CA PHE A 112 18.19 4.95 9.83
C PHE A 112 19.22 4.41 10.82
N LYS A 113 19.11 3.17 11.31
CA LYS A 113 20.17 2.62 12.18
C LYS A 113 21.47 2.37 11.42
N ILE A 114 21.38 2.11 10.13
CA ILE A 114 22.50 1.73 9.27
C ILE A 114 23.00 2.90 8.43
N GLU A 115 22.11 3.81 8.03
CA GLU A 115 22.39 4.85 7.03
C GLU A 115 22.41 6.28 7.61
N ILE A 116 22.27 6.46 8.93
CA ILE A 116 22.22 7.81 9.54
C ILE A 116 23.43 8.67 9.19
N GLN A 117 24.62 8.07 9.02
CA GLN A 117 25.85 8.75 8.66
C GLN A 117 25.75 9.46 7.29
N LYS A 118 24.81 9.07 6.43
CA LYS A 118 24.58 9.75 5.15
C LYS A 118 24.11 11.19 5.33
N PHE A 119 23.54 11.56 6.47
CA PHE A 119 23.20 12.95 6.77
C PHE A 119 24.40 13.89 6.88
N TYR A 120 25.62 13.38 7.03
CA TYR A 120 26.82 14.22 7.19
C TYR A 120 27.44 14.67 5.86
N SER A 121 26.90 14.25 4.71
CA SER A 121 27.42 14.66 3.40
C SER A 121 26.30 14.96 2.42
N ASP A 122 26.56 15.88 1.49
CA ASP A 122 25.67 16.21 0.39
C ASP A 122 25.35 14.97 -0.47
N GLN A 123 26.38 14.18 -0.80
CA GLN A 123 26.23 12.95 -1.55
C GLN A 123 25.37 11.91 -0.81
N GLY A 124 25.60 11.72 0.49
CA GLY A 124 24.81 10.78 1.30
C GLY A 124 23.33 11.17 1.33
N ARG A 125 23.01 12.45 1.50
CA ARG A 125 21.61 12.94 1.49
C ARG A 125 20.94 12.72 0.15
N LYS A 126 21.64 12.97 -0.96
CA LYS A 126 21.15 12.69 -2.31
C LYS A 126 20.89 11.18 -2.52
N GLU A 127 21.76 10.32 -1.99
CA GLU A 127 21.54 8.87 -2.01
C GLU A 127 20.30 8.46 -1.22
N MET A 128 20.05 9.09 -0.06
CA MET A 128 18.83 8.84 0.72
C MET A 128 17.57 9.23 -0.05
N LEU A 129 17.55 10.44 -0.64
CA LEU A 129 16.43 10.91 -1.46
C LEU A 129 16.21 10.01 -2.68
N THR A 130 17.29 9.60 -3.32
CA THR A 130 17.23 8.67 -4.45
C THR A 130 16.63 7.34 -4.04
N TYR A 131 17.05 6.80 -2.90
CA TYR A 131 16.53 5.54 -2.38
C TYR A 131 15.04 5.63 -2.06
N PHE A 132 14.60 6.65 -1.33
CA PHE A 132 13.20 6.86 -0.97
C PHE A 132 12.32 7.12 -2.20
N GLY A 133 12.75 8.01 -3.10
CA GLY A 133 12.02 8.31 -4.33
C GLY A 133 11.85 7.08 -5.23
N SER A 134 12.91 6.29 -5.41
CA SER A 134 12.85 5.04 -6.19
C SER A 134 11.92 4.01 -5.55
N PHE A 135 12.00 3.86 -4.21
CA PHE A 135 11.12 2.95 -3.48
C PHE A 135 9.64 3.35 -3.61
N ILE A 136 9.31 4.64 -3.55
CA ILE A 136 7.94 5.10 -3.74
C ILE A 136 7.43 4.74 -5.15
N ASP A 137 8.23 5.01 -6.19
CA ASP A 137 7.84 4.72 -7.57
C ASP A 137 7.65 3.21 -7.81
N GLU A 138 8.55 2.37 -7.24
CA GLU A 138 8.39 0.91 -7.27
C GLU A 138 7.12 0.45 -6.55
N THR A 139 6.84 1.01 -5.37
CA THR A 139 5.67 0.68 -4.55
C THR A 139 4.37 1.01 -5.28
N LEU A 140 4.28 2.20 -5.86
CA LEU A 140 3.10 2.60 -6.64
C LEU A 140 2.93 1.78 -7.90
N SER A 141 4.02 1.42 -8.57
CA SER A 141 3.95 0.56 -9.75
C SER A 141 3.36 -0.82 -9.42
N ILE A 142 3.79 -1.44 -8.32
CA ILE A 142 3.24 -2.73 -7.92
C ILE A 142 1.82 -2.61 -7.35
N ASP A 143 1.51 -1.54 -6.61
CA ASP A 143 0.16 -1.29 -6.08
C ASP A 143 -0.87 -1.15 -7.21
N ASN A 144 -0.56 -0.34 -8.23
CA ASN A 144 -1.40 -0.24 -9.44
C ASN A 144 -1.60 -1.60 -10.11
N THR A 145 -0.54 -2.40 -10.20
CA THR A 145 -0.62 -3.77 -10.75
C THR A 145 -1.57 -4.66 -9.93
N LEU A 146 -1.50 -4.59 -8.60
CA LEU A 146 -2.41 -5.35 -7.72
C LEU A 146 -3.85 -4.86 -7.83
N GLN A 147 -4.08 -3.55 -7.95
CA GLN A 147 -5.40 -2.97 -8.17
C GLN A 147 -6.04 -3.46 -9.48
N GLU A 148 -5.26 -3.67 -10.54
CA GLU A 148 -5.73 -4.30 -11.78
C GLU A 148 -6.19 -5.75 -11.53
N TYR A 149 -5.36 -6.58 -10.87
CA TYR A 149 -5.74 -7.94 -10.49
C TYR A 149 -7.01 -7.98 -9.64
N PHE A 150 -7.08 -7.09 -8.64
CA PHE A 150 -8.22 -6.96 -7.75
C PHE A 150 -9.49 -6.57 -8.51
N SER A 151 -9.39 -5.63 -9.45
CA SER A 151 -10.51 -5.20 -10.30
C SER A 151 -10.99 -6.33 -11.22
N HIS A 152 -10.09 -7.06 -11.86
CA HIS A 152 -10.46 -8.24 -12.66
C HIS A 152 -11.14 -9.33 -11.82
N TYR A 153 -10.70 -9.54 -10.58
CA TYR A 153 -11.33 -10.51 -9.69
C TYR A 153 -12.73 -10.08 -9.25
N LYS A 154 -12.94 -8.79 -8.92
CA LYS A 154 -14.29 -8.25 -8.64
C LYS A 154 -15.27 -8.51 -9.78
N ILE A 155 -14.85 -8.26 -11.02
CA ILE A 155 -15.67 -8.52 -12.22
C ILE A 155 -16.01 -10.01 -12.34
N LYS A 156 -15.05 -10.92 -12.11
CA LYS A 156 -15.28 -12.38 -12.12
C LYS A 156 -16.27 -12.83 -11.06
N LEU A 157 -16.29 -12.16 -9.90
CA LEU A 157 -17.25 -12.42 -8.82
C LEU A 157 -18.65 -11.83 -9.07
N GLY A 158 -18.85 -11.14 -10.19
CA GLY A 158 -20.15 -10.58 -10.57
C GLY A 158 -20.44 -9.20 -9.96
N PHE A 159 -19.44 -8.49 -9.42
CA PHE A 159 -19.58 -7.06 -9.18
C PHE A 159 -19.49 -6.33 -10.51
N THR A 160 -20.64 -5.96 -11.05
CA THR A 160 -20.72 -4.94 -12.10
C THR A 160 -20.63 -3.56 -11.46
N GLU A 161 -20.12 -2.57 -12.21
CA GLU A 161 -20.08 -1.17 -11.76
C GLU A 161 -21.47 -0.71 -11.27
N GLU A 162 -22.52 -1.16 -11.96
CA GLU A 162 -23.93 -0.93 -11.63
C GLU A 162 -24.35 -1.50 -10.26
N ARG A 163 -23.83 -2.69 -9.88
CA ARG A 163 -24.10 -3.28 -8.56
C ARG A 163 -23.35 -2.55 -7.45
N LEU A 164 -22.14 -2.06 -7.75
CA LEU A 164 -21.36 -1.25 -6.82
C LEU A 164 -22.01 0.13 -6.62
N GLU A 165 -22.49 0.76 -7.68
CA GLU A 165 -23.25 2.01 -7.64
C GLU A 165 -24.55 1.85 -6.84
N GLN A 166 -25.28 0.74 -7.01
CA GLN A 166 -26.45 0.42 -6.19
C GLN A 166 -26.10 0.32 -4.70
N LEU A 167 -25.04 -0.40 -4.35
CA LEU A 167 -24.61 -0.53 -2.95
C LEU A 167 -24.17 0.82 -2.36
N ILE A 168 -23.43 1.63 -3.11
CA ILE A 168 -23.03 2.98 -2.70
C ILE A 168 -24.26 3.88 -2.50
N HIS A 169 -25.25 3.78 -3.39
CA HIS A 169 -26.50 4.52 -3.28
C HIS A 169 -27.29 4.09 -2.03
N GLU A 170 -27.44 2.79 -1.78
CA GLU A 170 -28.08 2.24 -0.59
C GLU A 170 -27.39 2.66 0.71
N MET A 171 -26.04 2.68 0.74
CA MET A 171 -25.26 3.20 1.87
C MET A 171 -25.48 4.69 2.09
N LYS A 172 -25.46 5.51 1.03
CA LYS A 172 -25.73 6.95 1.11
C LYS A 172 -27.14 7.24 1.63
N GLU A 173 -28.14 6.52 1.13
CA GLU A 173 -29.53 6.63 1.59
C GLU A 173 -29.69 6.25 3.06
N THR A 174 -28.97 5.21 3.51
CA THR A 174 -28.97 4.79 4.91
C THR A 174 -28.38 5.86 5.83
N GLU A 175 -27.28 6.50 5.41
CA GLU A 175 -26.65 7.57 6.20
C GLU A 175 -27.48 8.86 6.18
N LEU A 176 -28.06 9.22 5.04
CA LEU A 176 -28.97 10.38 4.92
C LEU A 176 -30.18 10.25 5.84
N LYS A 177 -30.74 9.04 5.97
CA LYS A 177 -31.84 8.74 6.91
C LYS A 177 -31.41 8.91 8.37
N ARG A 178 -30.15 8.60 8.70
CA ARG A 178 -29.59 8.81 10.05
C ARG A 178 -29.54 10.29 10.44
N THR A 179 -29.33 11.20 9.48
CA THR A 179 -29.33 12.65 9.70
C THR A 179 -30.72 13.26 9.93
N ASN A 180 -31.79 12.55 9.58
CA ASN A 180 -33.18 13.04 9.70
C ASN A 180 -33.87 12.63 11.01
N GLU A 181 -33.16 11.99 11.94
CA GLU A 181 -33.64 11.57 13.26
C GLU A 181 -33.05 12.40 14.41
N ILE A 182 -32.50 13.59 14.12
CA ILE A 182 -32.01 14.56 15.12
C ILE A 182 -33.02 15.70 15.29
#